data_AF-A0A7S1TH44-F1
#
_entry.id   AF-A0A7S1TH44-F1
#
_cell.length_a   1.000
_cell.length_b   1.000
_cell.length_c   1.000
_cell.angle_alpha   90.00
_cell.angle_beta   90.00
_cell.angle_gamma   90.00
#
_symmetry.space_group_name_H-M   'P 1'
#
loop_
_entity.id
_entity.type
_entity.pdbx_description
1 polymer ?
#
loop_
_entity_poly.entity_id
_entity_poly.type
_entity_poly.pdbx_seq_one_letter_code
_entity_poly.pdbx_strand_id
1 'polypeptide(L)'
;SIMSSVWVSTVPVRVQVLFKSLDAGVLATGTANEYITIGSALYSVATAEALQNQAINSDSSPDIIVRINTGVINFHLDPNSLPSSSNIDLVTVMLHEFYHGLLFQGRGTYVTRGSTNVAGFSGAFTVFDTFLAVGNCTIPQLLNYNPTNLTIEVATAFTSGRLAFFSGSSIPLYNPPTYLPGSSVYHLNQPANSQDMCMSPSIPQGQAQRSICQEIKQLQQTILAGTKPTVDTCHPGELAKILASLGVASPTPSDNGDGSNNLSDGKILGLPKTTFFIICGCVGGVVVVVLIMSAMCVPMRRSKPQPQQIIVVASPDVDPTSGFLSPRGPGEFSSSQRFQSGRFFTPGGSGIPMVPQPGQVF
;
A
#
# COMPACT_ATOMS: atom_id res chain seq x y z
N SER A 1 -8.02 -12.03 -12.93
CA SER A 1 -8.83 -13.20 -12.48
C SER A 1 -8.67 -13.57 -11.00
N ILE A 2 -7.49 -13.38 -10.38
CA ILE A 2 -7.25 -13.76 -8.96
C ILE A 2 -8.18 -12.98 -8.01
N MET A 3 -8.11 -11.65 -8.05
CA MET A 3 -8.85 -10.81 -7.10
C MET A 3 -10.38 -10.87 -7.27
N SER A 4 -10.87 -10.94 -8.51
CA SER A 4 -12.29 -11.11 -8.80
C SER A 4 -12.86 -12.44 -8.31
N SER A 5 -12.02 -13.43 -7.96
CA SER A 5 -12.50 -14.69 -7.37
C SER A 5 -12.72 -14.63 -5.86
N VAL A 6 -12.20 -13.60 -5.20
CA VAL A 6 -12.24 -13.46 -3.73
C VAL A 6 -12.92 -12.19 -3.25
N TRP A 7 -12.80 -11.07 -3.98
CA TRP A 7 -13.44 -9.81 -3.64
C TRP A 7 -14.83 -9.74 -4.28
N VAL A 8 -15.86 -9.93 -3.45
CA VAL A 8 -17.26 -9.92 -3.89
C VAL A 8 -17.81 -8.51 -3.72
N SER A 9 -17.97 -7.80 -4.84
CA SER A 9 -18.62 -6.48 -4.89
C SER A 9 -19.48 -6.36 -6.14
N THR A 10 -20.61 -5.67 -6.02
CA THR A 10 -21.45 -5.27 -7.16
C THR A 10 -20.95 -3.99 -7.84
N VAL A 11 -20.08 -3.24 -7.16
CA VAL A 11 -19.42 -2.03 -7.65
C VAL A 11 -18.00 -2.40 -8.09
N PRO A 12 -17.57 -2.05 -9.32
CA PRO A 12 -16.21 -2.33 -9.77
C PRO A 12 -15.15 -1.60 -8.95
N VAL A 13 -14.04 -2.26 -8.64
CA VAL A 13 -12.89 -1.61 -7.99
C VAL A 13 -11.95 -1.06 -9.05
N ARG A 14 -11.67 0.23 -9.02
CA ARG A 14 -10.79 0.96 -9.94
C ARG A 14 -9.42 1.16 -9.32
N VAL A 15 -8.39 0.67 -9.99
CA VAL A 15 -7.00 0.76 -9.53
C VAL A 15 -6.21 1.59 -10.51
N GLN A 16 -5.59 2.65 -10.02
CA GLN A 16 -4.58 3.38 -10.78
C GLN A 16 -3.19 2.85 -10.40
N VAL A 17 -2.40 2.46 -11.40
CA VAL A 17 -1.02 2.04 -11.22
C VAL A 17 -0.09 3.11 -11.78
N LEU A 18 0.80 3.60 -10.93
CA LEU A 18 1.79 4.63 -11.25
C LEU A 18 3.19 4.03 -11.11
N PHE A 19 4.08 4.35 -12.03
CA PHE A 19 5.50 4.01 -11.93
C PHE A 19 6.25 5.24 -11.46
N LYS A 20 6.84 5.21 -10.25
CA LYS A 20 7.50 6.37 -9.64
C LYS A 20 8.79 5.96 -8.95
N SER A 21 9.72 6.89 -8.81
CA SER A 21 10.87 6.69 -7.91
C SER A 21 10.36 6.74 -6.46
N LEU A 22 10.58 5.67 -5.70
CA LEU A 22 10.28 5.59 -4.27
C LEU A 22 11.59 5.44 -3.46
N ASP A 23 11.48 5.55 -2.13
CA ASP A 23 12.62 5.39 -1.21
C ASP A 23 13.35 4.07 -1.43
N ALA A 24 14.65 4.08 -1.15
CA ALA A 24 15.48 2.88 -1.24
C ALA A 24 14.91 1.74 -0.37
N GLY A 25 14.79 0.56 -0.97
CA GLY A 25 14.22 -0.62 -0.32
C GLY A 25 12.69 -0.72 -0.39
N VAL A 26 11.95 0.31 -0.85
CA VAL A 26 10.50 0.21 -1.05
C VAL A 26 10.22 -0.39 -2.43
N LEU A 27 9.49 -1.50 -2.51
CA LEU A 27 9.13 -2.09 -3.81
C LEU A 27 7.95 -1.38 -4.46
N ALA A 28 6.95 -1.06 -3.65
CA ALA A 28 5.74 -0.39 -4.05
C ALA A 28 5.02 0.22 -2.83
N THR A 29 3.97 1.01 -3.08
CA THR A 29 2.99 1.41 -2.07
C THR A 29 1.58 1.31 -2.64
N GLY A 30 0.63 0.91 -1.81
CA GLY A 30 -0.79 0.82 -2.13
C GLY A 30 -1.61 1.62 -1.13
N THR A 31 -2.50 2.47 -1.64
CA THR A 31 -3.36 3.27 -0.76
C THR A 31 -4.76 3.47 -1.35
N ALA A 32 -5.74 3.66 -0.47
CA ALA A 32 -7.08 4.08 -0.83
C ALA A 32 -6.99 5.52 -1.31
N ASN A 33 -7.65 5.83 -2.41
CA ASN A 33 -7.73 7.20 -2.90
C ASN A 33 -8.58 8.09 -1.97
N GLU A 34 -9.60 7.50 -1.34
CA GLU A 34 -10.53 8.19 -0.45
C GLU A 34 -10.96 7.29 0.71
N TYR A 35 -11.32 7.91 1.83
CA TYR A 35 -11.89 7.26 2.99
C TYR A 35 -13.31 7.74 3.25
N ILE A 36 -14.23 6.80 3.48
CA ILE A 36 -15.63 7.05 3.80
C ILE A 36 -15.88 6.67 5.26
N THR A 37 -16.49 7.59 6.00
CA THR A 37 -16.90 7.34 7.39
C THR A 37 -18.20 6.53 7.40
N ILE A 38 -18.17 5.34 7.99
CA ILE A 38 -19.36 4.53 8.27
C ILE A 38 -19.41 4.26 9.77
N GLY A 39 -20.42 4.80 10.45
CA GLY A 39 -20.47 4.80 11.91
C GLY A 39 -19.31 5.61 12.50
N SER A 40 -18.46 4.98 13.29
CA SER A 40 -17.32 5.63 13.97
C SER A 40 -15.96 5.30 13.35
N ALA A 41 -15.92 4.61 12.21
CA ALA A 41 -14.68 4.14 11.58
C ALA A 41 -14.59 4.59 10.12
N LEU A 42 -13.35 4.71 9.64
CA LEU A 42 -13.03 5.02 8.26
C LEU A 42 -12.84 3.74 7.45
N TYR A 43 -13.47 3.69 6.28
CA TYR A 43 -13.34 2.61 5.31
C TYR A 43 -12.70 3.16 4.05
N SER A 44 -11.86 2.38 3.35
CA SER A 44 -11.47 2.75 1.99
C SER A 44 -12.72 2.87 1.12
N VAL A 45 -12.71 3.75 0.13
CA VAL A 45 -13.87 3.96 -0.75
C VAL A 45 -14.34 2.64 -1.39
N ALA A 46 -13.45 1.81 -1.91
CA ALA A 46 -13.80 0.50 -2.45
C ALA A 46 -14.49 -0.43 -1.42
N THR A 47 -14.06 -0.41 -0.16
CA THR A 47 -14.70 -1.21 0.89
C THR A 47 -16.08 -0.65 1.27
N ALA A 48 -16.20 0.67 1.34
CA ALA A 48 -17.47 1.34 1.60
C ALA A 48 -18.50 1.07 0.49
N GLU A 49 -18.07 1.13 -0.78
CA GLU A 49 -18.91 0.82 -1.93
C GLU A 49 -19.36 -0.64 -1.94
N ALA A 50 -18.46 -1.58 -1.61
CA ALA A 50 -18.79 -3.00 -1.49
C ALA A 50 -19.82 -3.26 -0.37
N LEU A 51 -19.67 -2.59 0.78
CA LEU A 51 -20.61 -2.69 1.90
C LEU A 51 -22.00 -2.13 1.57
N GLN A 52 -22.04 -1.00 0.86
CA GLN A 52 -23.28 -0.29 0.55
C GLN A 52 -23.92 -0.74 -0.76
N ASN A 53 -23.22 -1.55 -1.57
CA ASN A 53 -23.61 -1.93 -2.93
C ASN A 53 -23.95 -0.71 -3.80
N GLN A 54 -23.18 0.37 -3.63
CA GLN A 54 -23.42 1.64 -4.28
C GLN A 54 -22.09 2.30 -4.60
N ALA A 55 -21.93 2.82 -5.81
CA ALA A 55 -20.80 3.69 -6.15
C ALA A 55 -20.91 4.99 -5.34
N ILE A 56 -19.81 5.38 -4.71
CA ILE A 56 -19.69 6.54 -3.83
C ILE A 56 -18.87 7.62 -4.54
N ASN A 57 -17.77 7.26 -5.19
CA ASN A 57 -16.94 8.20 -5.94
C ASN A 57 -17.27 8.20 -7.44
N SER A 58 -16.67 9.16 -8.16
CA SER A 58 -16.81 9.27 -9.62
C SER A 58 -16.16 8.08 -10.33
N ASP A 59 -16.75 7.62 -11.43
CA ASP A 59 -16.19 6.58 -12.30
C ASP A 59 -14.80 6.93 -12.87
N SER A 60 -14.46 8.22 -12.89
CA SER A 60 -13.15 8.74 -13.32
C SER A 60 -12.10 8.76 -12.20
N SER A 61 -12.52 8.58 -10.95
CA SER A 61 -11.62 8.56 -9.79
C SER A 61 -11.21 7.11 -9.51
N PRO A 62 -9.92 6.85 -9.27
CA PRO A 62 -9.52 5.53 -8.78
C PRO A 62 -10.02 5.33 -7.35
N ASP A 63 -10.24 4.08 -6.97
CA ASP A 63 -10.51 3.70 -5.59
C ASP A 63 -9.21 3.41 -4.84
N ILE A 64 -8.24 2.86 -5.57
CA ILE A 64 -6.91 2.48 -5.08
C ILE A 64 -5.85 3.08 -5.98
N ILE A 65 -4.81 3.62 -5.38
CA ILE A 65 -3.60 4.05 -6.07
C ILE A 65 -2.45 3.16 -5.64
N VAL A 66 -1.87 2.44 -6.60
CA VAL A 66 -0.64 1.65 -6.43
C VAL A 66 0.51 2.39 -7.11
N ARG A 67 1.62 2.55 -6.40
CA ARG A 67 2.87 3.14 -6.91
C ARG A 67 3.95 2.06 -6.93
N ILE A 68 4.48 1.73 -8.10
CA ILE A 68 5.58 0.77 -8.27
C ILE A 68 6.90 1.53 -8.35
N ASN A 69 7.90 1.09 -7.59
CA ASN A 69 9.20 1.72 -7.57
C ASN A 69 9.97 1.48 -8.87
N THR A 70 10.26 2.54 -9.63
CA THR A 70 11.09 2.46 -10.85
C THR A 70 12.57 2.23 -10.55
N GLY A 71 13.01 2.43 -9.30
CA GLY A 71 14.36 2.12 -8.85
C GLY A 71 14.65 0.62 -8.70
N VAL A 72 13.62 -0.23 -8.78
CA VAL A 72 13.78 -1.70 -8.70
C VAL A 72 13.98 -2.26 -10.10
N ILE A 73 15.18 -2.78 -10.36
CA ILE A 73 15.62 -3.17 -11.71
C ILE A 73 15.34 -4.63 -12.08
N ASN A 74 14.84 -5.45 -11.16
CA ASN A 74 14.78 -6.91 -11.29
C ASN A 74 13.38 -7.50 -11.07
N PHE A 75 12.31 -6.76 -11.35
CA PHE A 75 10.96 -7.33 -11.34
C PHE A 75 10.80 -8.44 -12.38
N HIS A 76 10.19 -9.55 -11.96
CA HIS A 76 9.64 -10.55 -12.85
C HIS A 76 8.26 -10.11 -13.30
N LEU A 77 8.08 -9.93 -14.61
CA LEU A 77 6.88 -9.32 -15.19
C LEU A 77 5.89 -10.35 -15.77
N ASP A 78 6.33 -11.58 -16.04
CA ASP A 78 5.48 -12.58 -16.68
C ASP A 78 4.54 -13.26 -15.65
N PRO A 79 3.22 -13.00 -15.71
CA PRO A 79 2.27 -13.58 -14.77
C PRO A 79 2.03 -15.08 -14.98
N ASN A 80 2.56 -15.67 -16.05
CA ASN A 80 2.36 -17.08 -16.40
C ASN A 80 3.57 -17.97 -16.08
N SER A 81 4.70 -17.39 -15.66
CA SER A 81 5.89 -18.12 -15.22
C SER A 81 6.32 -17.70 -13.82
N LEU A 82 7.08 -18.55 -13.14
CA LEU A 82 7.64 -18.25 -11.83
C LEU A 82 8.89 -17.36 -11.96
N PRO A 83 9.14 -16.45 -10.99
CA PRO A 83 10.35 -15.64 -10.97
C PRO A 83 11.61 -16.50 -10.81
N SER A 84 12.73 -16.06 -11.37
CA SER A 84 14.03 -16.65 -11.03
C SER A 84 14.47 -16.26 -9.62
N SER A 85 15.47 -16.95 -9.06
CA SER A 85 15.99 -16.69 -7.70
C SER A 85 16.49 -15.26 -7.46
N SER A 86 16.77 -14.50 -8.51
CA SER A 86 17.21 -13.11 -8.43
C SER A 86 16.12 -12.09 -8.73
N ASN A 87 14.90 -12.53 -9.08
CA ASN A 87 13.80 -11.64 -9.42
C ASN A 87 12.78 -11.50 -8.29
N ILE A 88 12.12 -10.35 -8.24
CA ILE A 88 10.97 -10.10 -7.37
C ILE A 88 9.69 -10.24 -8.20
N ASP A 89 8.73 -11.04 -7.75
CA ASP A 89 7.49 -11.22 -8.50
C ASP A 89 6.57 -9.99 -8.46
N LEU A 90 6.37 -9.32 -9.60
CA LEU A 90 5.53 -8.12 -9.65
C LEU A 90 4.06 -8.42 -9.36
N VAL A 91 3.55 -9.59 -9.74
CA VAL A 91 2.16 -9.97 -9.44
C VAL A 91 1.95 -10.05 -7.93
N THR A 92 2.89 -10.65 -7.21
CA THR A 92 2.87 -10.71 -5.74
C THR A 92 2.88 -9.32 -5.11
N VAL A 93 3.75 -8.42 -5.59
CA VAL A 93 3.81 -7.01 -5.12
C VAL A 93 2.49 -6.29 -5.38
N MET A 94 1.94 -6.42 -6.59
CA MET A 94 0.66 -5.80 -6.96
C MET A 94 -0.51 -6.28 -6.08
N LEU A 95 -0.59 -7.59 -5.81
CA LEU A 95 -1.61 -8.15 -4.93
C LEU A 95 -1.47 -7.64 -3.50
N HIS A 96 -0.24 -7.55 -3.01
CA HIS A 96 0.06 -7.00 -1.69
C HIS A 96 -0.44 -5.55 -1.56
N GLU A 97 -0.01 -4.67 -2.46
CA GLU A 97 -0.40 -3.25 -2.42
C GLU A 97 -1.89 -3.04 -2.66
N PHE A 98 -2.52 -3.88 -3.48
CA PHE A 98 -3.96 -3.84 -3.67
C PHE A 98 -4.71 -4.11 -2.35
N TYR A 99 -4.24 -5.08 -1.53
CA TYR A 99 -4.84 -5.34 -0.22
C TYR A 99 -4.56 -4.25 0.82
N HIS A 100 -3.43 -3.55 0.74
CA HIS A 100 -3.28 -2.29 1.46
C HIS A 100 -4.37 -1.31 1.03
N GLY A 101 -4.50 -1.00 -0.26
CA GLY A 101 -5.54 -0.10 -0.76
C GLY A 101 -6.97 -0.45 -0.34
N LEU A 102 -7.28 -1.75 -0.22
CA LEU A 102 -8.59 -2.23 0.22
C LEU A 102 -8.77 -2.21 1.75
N LEU A 103 -8.00 -3.00 2.49
CA LEU A 103 -8.34 -3.39 3.87
C LEU A 103 -7.21 -3.18 4.87
N PHE A 104 -5.95 -3.34 4.45
CA PHE A 104 -4.78 -3.28 5.34
C PHE A 104 -4.27 -1.84 5.47
N GLN A 105 -5.18 -0.95 5.85
CA GLN A 105 -4.90 0.47 6.09
C GLN A 105 -5.17 0.78 7.54
N GLY A 106 -4.31 1.60 8.13
CA GLY A 106 -4.60 2.16 9.43
C GLY A 106 -3.94 3.50 9.63
N ARG A 107 -4.19 4.07 10.79
CA ARG A 107 -3.71 5.42 11.15
C ARG A 107 -2.82 5.42 12.38
N GLY A 108 -2.37 4.27 12.85
CA GLY A 108 -1.52 4.15 14.01
C GLY A 108 -0.29 5.03 13.86
N THR A 109 0.09 5.77 14.88
CA THR A 109 1.27 6.64 14.94
C THR A 109 2.18 6.15 16.04
N TYR A 110 3.50 6.14 15.81
CA TYR A 110 4.51 5.83 16.82
C TYR A 110 5.52 6.96 16.88
N VAL A 111 5.78 7.50 18.08
CA VAL A 111 6.60 8.69 18.28
C VAL A 111 7.53 8.49 19.46
N THR A 112 8.79 8.82 19.26
CA THR A 112 9.80 8.88 20.34
C THR A 112 9.80 10.28 20.97
N ARG A 113 9.55 10.37 22.28
CA ARG A 113 9.57 11.60 23.07
C ARG A 113 10.64 11.48 24.17
N GLY A 114 11.82 12.04 23.91
CA GLY A 114 12.98 11.80 24.78
C GLY A 114 13.36 10.32 24.78
N SER A 115 13.46 9.69 25.94
CA SER A 115 13.71 8.25 26.09
C SER A 115 12.44 7.39 26.11
N THR A 116 11.26 8.00 25.90
CA THR A 116 9.97 7.31 26.00
C THR A 116 9.31 7.20 24.64
N ASN A 117 8.87 6.00 24.28
CA ASN A 117 8.08 5.76 23.09
C ASN A 117 6.59 5.83 23.43
N VAL A 118 5.82 6.54 22.61
CA VAL A 118 4.36 6.65 22.70
C VAL A 118 3.72 6.38 21.35
N ALA A 119 2.52 5.81 21.36
CA ALA A 119 1.77 5.55 20.14
C ALA A 119 0.28 5.82 20.33
N GLY A 120 -0.42 5.98 19.22
CA GLY A 120 -1.84 6.31 19.13
C GLY A 120 -2.26 6.29 17.67
N PHE A 121 -3.18 7.14 17.24
CA PHE A 121 -3.68 7.18 15.87
C PHE A 121 -3.91 8.61 15.38
N SER A 122 -3.70 8.83 14.07
CA SER A 122 -3.90 10.12 13.41
C SER A 122 -5.36 10.33 13.02
N GLY A 123 -6.10 11.11 13.80
CA GLY A 123 -7.52 11.38 13.55
C GLY A 123 -8.40 10.18 13.92
N ALA A 124 -9.37 9.80 13.09
CA ALA A 124 -10.27 8.68 13.39
C ALA A 124 -9.65 7.31 13.08
N PHE A 125 -10.10 6.27 13.78
CA PHE A 125 -9.73 4.89 13.47
C PHE A 125 -10.19 4.49 12.07
N THR A 126 -9.37 3.77 11.32
CA THR A 126 -9.88 2.94 10.23
C THR A 126 -10.67 1.76 10.78
N VAL A 127 -11.45 1.10 9.92
CA VAL A 127 -12.10 -0.16 10.29
C VAL A 127 -11.09 -1.20 10.76
N PHE A 128 -9.92 -1.31 10.11
CA PHE A 128 -8.87 -2.25 10.52
C PHE A 128 -8.36 -1.93 11.93
N ASP A 129 -8.11 -0.64 12.22
CA ASP A 129 -7.64 -0.19 13.54
C ASP A 129 -8.58 -0.62 14.66
N THR A 130 -9.89 -0.73 14.37
CA THR A 130 -10.87 -1.14 15.38
C THR A 130 -10.67 -2.57 15.90
N PHE A 131 -9.99 -3.43 15.12
CA PHE A 131 -9.73 -4.82 15.46
C PHE A 131 -8.33 -5.07 16.04
N LEU A 132 -7.49 -4.04 16.13
CA LEU A 132 -6.17 -4.20 16.74
C LEU A 132 -6.32 -4.58 18.21
N ALA A 133 -5.67 -5.67 18.62
CA ALA A 133 -5.75 -6.17 19.98
C ALA A 133 -4.48 -6.89 20.44
N VAL A 134 -4.30 -6.95 21.76
CA VAL A 134 -3.35 -7.86 22.42
C VAL A 134 -4.15 -8.79 23.32
N GLY A 135 -4.15 -10.10 23.01
CA GLY A 135 -5.13 -11.02 23.59
C GLY A 135 -6.56 -10.63 23.18
N ASN A 136 -7.45 -10.52 24.15
CA ASN A 136 -8.83 -10.04 24.00
C ASN A 136 -8.98 -8.51 24.19
N CYS A 137 -7.87 -7.81 24.38
CA CYS A 137 -7.85 -6.39 24.70
C CYS A 137 -7.69 -5.53 23.47
N THR A 138 -8.77 -4.87 23.02
CA THR A 138 -8.69 -4.02 21.83
C THR A 138 -8.00 -2.68 22.13
N ILE A 139 -7.17 -2.22 21.20
CA ILE A 139 -6.48 -0.93 21.30
C ILE A 139 -7.46 0.25 21.40
N PRO A 140 -8.57 0.32 20.64
CA PRO A 140 -9.57 1.38 20.81
C PRO A 140 -10.11 1.48 22.24
N GLN A 141 -10.36 0.36 22.93
CA GLN A 141 -10.83 0.39 24.32
C GLN A 141 -9.76 0.88 25.29
N LEU A 142 -8.50 0.47 25.12
CA LEU A 142 -7.38 1.00 25.90
C LEU A 142 -7.28 2.53 25.81
N LEU A 143 -7.64 3.08 24.65
CA LEU A 143 -7.68 4.52 24.40
C LEU A 143 -9.01 5.18 24.77
N ASN A 144 -9.97 4.44 25.35
CA ASN A 144 -11.34 4.90 25.58
C ASN A 144 -11.95 5.56 24.33
N TYR A 145 -11.71 4.96 23.17
CA TYR A 145 -12.11 5.45 21.85
C TYR A 145 -11.64 6.88 21.52
N ASN A 146 -10.59 7.38 22.19
CA ASN A 146 -9.90 8.61 21.81
C ASN A 146 -8.63 8.27 21.00
N PRO A 147 -8.72 8.12 19.67
CA PRO A 147 -7.61 7.67 18.82
C PRO A 147 -6.38 8.55 18.91
N THR A 148 -6.54 9.86 19.12
CA THR A 148 -5.43 10.82 19.14
C THR A 148 -4.63 10.81 20.43
N ASN A 149 -5.07 10.06 21.45
CA ASN A 149 -4.32 9.92 22.69
C ASN A 149 -3.07 9.07 22.46
N LEU A 150 -1.90 9.63 22.76
CA LEU A 150 -0.60 8.97 22.61
C LEU A 150 -0.19 8.38 23.96
N THR A 151 -0.03 7.06 24.03
CA THR A 151 0.30 6.36 25.27
C THR A 151 1.45 5.37 25.12
N ILE A 152 2.12 5.07 26.23
CA ILE A 152 3.19 4.06 26.30
C ILE A 152 2.59 2.67 26.09
N GLU A 153 1.36 2.43 26.58
CA GLU A 153 0.66 1.16 26.43
C GLU A 153 0.47 0.81 24.96
N VAL A 154 0.01 1.74 24.12
CA VAL A 154 -0.15 1.47 22.69
C VAL A 154 1.20 1.27 22.02
N ALA A 155 2.24 2.03 22.40
CA ALA A 155 3.59 1.83 21.87
C ALA A 155 4.10 0.43 22.19
N THR A 156 3.87 -0.02 23.42
CA THR A 156 4.20 -1.37 23.89
C THR A 156 3.44 -2.42 23.10
N ALA A 157 2.14 -2.22 22.85
CA ALA A 157 1.36 -3.14 22.02
C ALA A 157 1.97 -3.25 20.61
N PHE A 158 2.34 -2.12 20.00
CA PHE A 158 2.93 -2.05 18.66
C PHE A 158 4.33 -2.66 18.55
N THR A 159 4.99 -2.98 19.66
CA THR A 159 6.32 -3.62 19.69
C THR A 159 6.37 -4.90 20.52
N SER A 160 5.23 -5.43 20.96
CA SER A 160 5.16 -6.57 21.89
C SER A 160 5.44 -7.94 21.26
N GLY A 161 5.39 -8.07 19.93
CA GLY A 161 5.27 -9.38 19.27
C GLY A 161 3.98 -10.15 19.58
N ARG A 162 2.94 -9.46 20.11
CA ARG A 162 1.63 -10.03 20.48
C ARG A 162 0.43 -9.30 19.88
N LEU A 163 0.65 -8.33 18.99
CA LEU A 163 -0.45 -7.60 18.36
C LEU A 163 -1.12 -8.51 17.33
N ALA A 164 -2.44 -8.46 17.29
CA ALA A 164 -3.24 -9.24 16.36
C ALA A 164 -4.43 -8.44 15.86
N PHE A 165 -4.96 -8.84 14.70
CA PHE A 165 -6.32 -8.53 14.30
C PHE A 165 -7.25 -9.53 14.99
N PHE A 166 -8.15 -9.05 15.86
CA PHE A 166 -8.98 -9.92 16.70
C PHE A 166 -10.47 -9.78 16.39
N SER A 167 -11.09 -10.88 15.95
CA SER A 167 -12.54 -10.97 15.69
C SER A 167 -13.08 -12.35 16.08
N GLY A 168 -13.05 -12.65 17.38
CA GLY A 168 -13.32 -14.00 17.92
C GLY A 168 -12.15 -14.99 17.75
N SER A 169 -11.28 -14.76 16.78
CA SER A 169 -9.97 -15.40 16.64
C SER A 169 -8.87 -14.36 16.38
N SER A 170 -7.65 -14.66 16.79
CA SER A 170 -6.48 -13.79 16.60
C SER A 170 -5.73 -14.14 15.32
N ILE A 171 -5.57 -13.15 14.43
CA ILE A 171 -4.65 -13.20 13.29
C ILE A 171 -3.41 -12.39 13.67
N PRO A 172 -2.24 -13.02 13.87
CA PRO A 172 -1.03 -12.32 14.31
C PRO A 172 -0.57 -11.25 13.31
N LEU A 173 -0.19 -10.08 13.83
CA LEU A 173 0.32 -8.96 13.05
C LEU A 173 1.82 -8.76 13.30
N TYR A 174 2.53 -8.27 12.29
CA TYR A 174 3.97 -8.05 12.37
C TYR A 174 4.25 -6.83 13.24
N ASN A 175 4.69 -7.07 14.48
CA ASN A 175 4.94 -6.01 15.46
C ASN A 175 6.24 -6.30 16.27
N PRO A 176 7.42 -6.26 15.60
CA PRO A 176 8.70 -6.62 16.21
C PRO A 176 9.06 -5.75 17.43
N PRO A 177 10.02 -6.19 18.28
CA PRO A 177 10.48 -5.44 19.46
C PRO A 177 10.93 -4.00 19.18
N THR A 178 11.37 -3.73 17.96
CA THR A 178 11.67 -2.39 17.46
C THR A 178 10.61 -2.03 16.44
N TYR A 179 9.95 -0.88 16.63
CA TYR A 179 8.97 -0.39 15.65
C TYR A 179 9.67 -0.08 14.32
N LEU A 180 9.16 -0.64 13.23
CA LEU A 180 9.68 -0.45 11.87
C LEU A 180 8.66 0.34 11.05
N PRO A 181 8.90 1.64 10.79
CA PRO A 181 8.00 2.45 9.99
C PRO A 181 7.70 1.81 8.64
N GLY A 182 6.41 1.74 8.29
CA GLY A 182 5.93 1.17 7.04
C GLY A 182 5.76 -0.35 7.02
N SER A 183 6.28 -1.08 8.01
CA SER A 183 6.12 -2.54 8.12
C SER A 183 5.37 -2.98 9.38
N SER A 184 5.56 -2.31 10.51
CA SER A 184 4.89 -2.67 11.76
C SER A 184 3.37 -2.46 11.69
N VAL A 185 2.63 -3.27 12.46
CA VAL A 185 1.17 -3.20 12.72
C VAL A 185 0.28 -3.65 11.56
N TYR A 186 0.54 -3.23 10.32
CA TYR A 186 -0.37 -3.45 9.20
C TYR A 186 0.06 -4.54 8.21
N HIS A 187 0.83 -5.51 8.72
CA HIS A 187 1.28 -6.69 7.99
C HIS A 187 0.99 -7.94 8.80
N LEU A 188 0.85 -9.08 8.14
CA LEU A 188 0.69 -10.36 8.82
C LEU A 188 2.03 -10.83 9.37
N ASN A 189 2.00 -11.40 10.59
CA ASN A 189 3.15 -12.10 11.16
C ASN A 189 3.07 -13.58 10.82
N GLN A 190 3.61 -13.94 9.65
CA GLN A 190 3.62 -15.31 9.20
C GLN A 190 4.87 -16.04 9.75
N PRO A 191 4.72 -17.31 10.17
CA PRO A 191 5.87 -18.13 10.58
C PRO A 191 6.95 -18.18 9.49
N ALA A 192 8.23 -18.25 9.89
CA ALA A 192 9.35 -18.29 8.96
C ALA A 192 9.33 -19.49 8.00
N ASN A 193 8.57 -20.55 8.32
CA ASN A 193 8.37 -21.74 7.51
C ASN A 193 7.02 -21.76 6.77
N SER A 194 6.25 -20.67 6.84
CA SER A 194 5.02 -20.52 6.09
C SER A 194 5.33 -20.56 4.59
N GLN A 195 4.59 -21.37 3.84
CA GLN A 195 4.60 -21.30 2.37
C GLN A 195 3.81 -20.09 1.87
N ASP A 196 2.94 -19.56 2.72
CA ASP A 196 2.16 -18.37 2.45
C ASP A 196 2.95 -17.12 2.87
N MET A 197 3.01 -16.13 1.97
CA MET A 197 3.65 -14.83 2.21
C MET A 197 2.72 -13.62 2.00
N CYS A 198 1.41 -13.86 2.05
CA CYS A 198 0.42 -12.81 1.90
C CYS A 198 0.56 -11.73 2.97
N MET A 199 0.61 -10.46 2.54
CA MET A 199 0.77 -9.30 3.44
C MET A 199 1.95 -9.45 4.43
N SER A 200 2.96 -10.24 4.07
CA SER A 200 4.26 -10.26 4.76
C SER A 200 4.94 -8.91 4.55
N PRO A 201 5.63 -8.35 5.55
CA PRO A 201 6.33 -7.05 5.43
C PRO A 201 7.48 -7.04 4.41
N SER A 202 7.85 -8.22 3.89
CA SER A 202 8.87 -8.38 2.86
C SER A 202 8.49 -9.49 1.88
N ILE A 203 8.83 -9.30 0.61
CA ILE A 203 8.71 -10.31 -0.45
C ILE A 203 10.11 -10.82 -0.80
N PRO A 204 10.40 -12.11 -0.59
CA PRO A 204 11.69 -12.68 -0.96
C PRO A 204 11.81 -12.85 -2.48
N GLN A 205 13.05 -12.77 -2.97
CA GLN A 205 13.35 -13.05 -4.38
C GLN A 205 13.09 -14.53 -4.71
N GLY A 206 12.71 -14.80 -5.96
CA GLY A 206 12.45 -16.16 -6.46
C GLY A 206 11.19 -16.81 -5.94
N GLN A 207 10.34 -16.08 -5.21
CA GLN A 207 9.08 -16.60 -4.71
C GLN A 207 7.90 -15.82 -5.28
N ALA A 208 6.76 -16.49 -5.39
CA ALA A 208 5.52 -15.93 -5.89
C ALA A 208 4.34 -16.35 -5.00
N GLN A 209 3.57 -15.38 -4.55
CA GLN A 209 2.28 -15.54 -3.88
C GLN A 209 1.18 -15.02 -4.80
N ARG A 210 0.73 -15.88 -5.71
CA ARG A 210 -0.34 -15.58 -6.67
C ARG A 210 -1.68 -16.19 -6.26
N SER A 211 -1.88 -16.36 -4.95
CA SER A 211 -3.11 -16.83 -4.33
C SER A 211 -3.36 -16.04 -3.05
N ILE A 212 -4.63 -15.93 -2.66
CA ILE A 212 -5.01 -15.18 -1.45
C ILE A 212 -5.11 -16.15 -0.26
N CYS A 213 -4.34 -15.85 0.78
CA CYS A 213 -4.23 -16.64 1.99
C CYS A 213 -5.51 -16.60 2.82
N GLN A 214 -5.66 -17.60 3.69
CA GLN A 214 -6.87 -17.79 4.46
C GLN A 214 -7.12 -16.66 5.46
N GLU A 215 -6.05 -16.11 6.06
CA GLU A 215 -6.10 -15.00 7.01
C GLU A 215 -6.68 -13.74 6.36
N ILE A 216 -6.27 -13.43 5.13
CA ILE A 216 -6.82 -12.30 4.37
C ILE A 216 -8.29 -12.50 4.07
N LYS A 217 -8.68 -13.71 3.62
CA LYS A 217 -10.09 -14.03 3.34
C LYS A 217 -10.94 -13.90 4.59
N GLN A 218 -10.45 -14.38 5.73
CA GLN A 218 -11.13 -14.27 7.01
C GLN A 218 -11.30 -12.80 7.43
N LEU A 219 -10.21 -12.01 7.37
CA LEU A 219 -10.23 -10.59 7.71
C LEU A 219 -11.21 -9.81 6.80
N GLN A 220 -11.17 -10.08 5.49
CA GLN A 220 -12.09 -9.50 4.52
C GLN A 220 -13.55 -9.84 4.85
N GLN A 221 -13.84 -11.11 5.14
CA GLN A 221 -15.19 -11.53 5.53
C GLN A 221 -15.66 -10.83 6.80
N THR A 222 -14.79 -10.70 7.82
CA THR A 222 -15.11 -9.99 9.05
C THR A 222 -15.51 -8.54 8.78
N ILE A 223 -14.70 -7.82 7.99
CA ILE A 223 -14.95 -6.40 7.67
C ILE A 223 -16.20 -6.24 6.80
N LEU A 224 -16.36 -7.04 5.75
CA LEU A 224 -17.49 -6.94 4.82
C LEU A 224 -18.82 -7.43 5.43
N ALA A 225 -18.78 -8.27 6.47
CA ALA A 225 -19.96 -8.63 7.23
C ALA A 225 -20.42 -7.51 8.19
N GLY A 226 -19.66 -6.40 8.31
CA GLY A 226 -19.93 -5.34 9.28
C GLY A 226 -19.79 -5.83 10.72
N THR A 227 -19.02 -6.91 10.94
CA THR A 227 -18.79 -7.49 12.25
C THR A 227 -18.10 -6.44 13.12
N LYS A 228 -18.55 -6.27 14.36
CA LYS A 228 -17.83 -5.42 15.32
C LYS A 228 -16.81 -6.27 16.09
N PRO A 229 -15.69 -5.70 16.54
CA PRO A 229 -14.76 -6.41 17.41
C PRO A 229 -15.51 -7.04 18.60
N THR A 230 -15.28 -8.33 18.85
CA THR A 230 -15.77 -8.98 20.07
C THR A 230 -15.01 -8.39 21.24
N VAL A 231 -15.71 -7.62 22.07
CA VAL A 231 -15.14 -6.79 23.13
C VAL A 231 -15.19 -7.52 24.46
N ASP A 232 -14.02 -7.82 25.03
CA ASP A 232 -13.90 -7.84 26.49
C ASP A 232 -13.57 -6.40 26.93
N THR A 233 -14.18 -5.93 28.01
CA THR A 233 -13.88 -4.59 28.53
C THR A 233 -12.42 -4.52 28.95
N CYS A 234 -11.67 -3.67 28.26
CA CYS A 234 -10.27 -3.45 28.54
C CYS A 234 -10.02 -2.04 29.05
N HIS A 235 -9.52 -1.92 30.27
CA HIS A 235 -9.21 -0.66 30.93
C HIS A 235 -7.72 -0.31 30.85
N PRO A 236 -7.38 0.99 30.89
CA PRO A 236 -5.98 1.43 31.03
C PRO A 236 -5.27 0.70 32.18
N GLY A 237 -4.07 0.17 31.92
CA GLY A 237 -3.28 -0.61 32.87
C GLY A 237 -3.49 -2.13 32.83
N GLU A 238 -4.50 -2.64 32.12
CA GLU A 238 -4.70 -4.09 31.95
C GLU A 238 -3.73 -4.70 30.95
N LEU A 239 -3.26 -3.93 29.96
CA LEU A 239 -2.33 -4.41 28.95
C LEU A 239 -1.06 -4.99 29.56
N ALA A 240 -0.49 -4.37 30.60
CA ALA A 240 0.71 -4.87 31.26
C ALA A 240 0.49 -6.25 31.89
N LYS A 241 -0.70 -6.49 32.49
CA LYS A 241 -1.07 -7.78 33.07
C LYS A 241 -1.24 -8.84 31.98
N ILE A 242 -1.88 -8.46 30.86
CA ILE A 242 -2.08 -9.34 29.72
C ILE A 242 -0.73 -9.72 29.12
N LEU A 243 0.14 -8.76 28.85
CA LEU A 243 1.48 -9.00 28.32
C LEU A 243 2.31 -9.90 29.24
N ALA A 244 2.26 -9.67 30.56
CA ALA A 244 2.90 -10.55 31.53
C ALA A 244 2.35 -11.99 31.47
N SER A 245 1.03 -12.16 31.35
CA SER A 245 0.40 -13.48 31.18
C SER A 245 0.79 -14.17 29.87
N LEU A 246 1.13 -13.40 28.84
CA LEU A 246 1.58 -13.89 27.52
C LEU A 246 3.11 -14.06 27.44
N GLY A 247 3.81 -13.96 28.57
CA GLY A 247 5.26 -14.13 28.68
C GLY A 247 6.07 -13.03 28.00
N VAL A 248 5.49 -11.84 27.80
CA VAL A 248 6.20 -10.67 27.29
C VAL A 248 6.78 -9.91 28.48
N ALA A 249 8.11 -9.84 28.56
CA ALA A 249 8.78 -8.98 29.53
C ALA A 249 8.37 -7.52 29.32
N SER A 250 8.20 -6.76 30.40
CA SER A 250 7.88 -5.32 30.30
C SER A 250 8.89 -4.61 29.40
N PRO A 251 8.43 -3.69 28.52
CA PRO A 251 9.33 -3.02 27.58
C PRO A 251 10.40 -2.25 28.34
N THR A 252 11.66 -2.60 28.10
CA THR A 252 12.78 -1.72 28.42
C THR A 252 12.84 -0.62 27.37
N PRO A 253 13.01 0.66 27.76
CA PRO A 253 13.21 1.74 26.79
C PRO A 253 14.38 1.42 25.86
N SER A 254 14.12 1.37 24.55
CA SER A 254 15.16 1.30 23.53
C SER A 254 15.52 2.71 23.14
N ASP A 255 16.73 3.16 23.51
CA ASP A 255 17.35 4.35 22.94
C ASP A 255 17.65 4.11 21.45
N ASN A 256 17.47 5.17 20.67
CA ASN A 256 17.83 5.35 19.25
C ASN A 256 16.74 5.02 18.21
N GLY A 257 15.93 6.03 17.91
CA GLY A 257 15.12 6.12 16.69
C GLY A 257 14.23 7.36 16.76
N ASP A 258 14.59 8.43 16.05
CA ASP A 258 13.78 9.65 15.89
C ASP A 258 12.64 9.41 14.88
N GLY A 259 11.69 8.55 15.24
CA GLY A 259 10.54 8.24 14.40
C GLY A 259 9.45 9.30 14.51
N SER A 260 9.59 10.47 13.87
CA SER A 260 8.45 11.34 13.57
C SER A 260 8.01 11.11 12.13
N ASN A 261 7.17 10.10 11.84
CA ASN A 261 6.62 9.93 10.49
C ASN A 261 5.13 9.58 10.55
N ASN A 262 4.34 10.35 9.78
CA ASN A 262 2.94 10.08 9.50
C ASN A 262 2.77 8.73 8.79
N LEU A 263 1.76 7.97 9.19
CA LEU A 263 1.60 6.56 8.88
C LEU A 263 0.58 6.26 7.78
N SER A 264 0.65 7.01 6.69
CA SER A 264 -0.26 6.78 5.55
C SER A 264 0.22 5.75 4.53
N ASP A 265 1.42 5.19 4.67
CA ASP A 265 2.05 4.46 3.57
C ASP A 265 2.49 3.07 4.02
N GLY A 266 1.78 2.04 3.55
CA GLY A 266 2.30 0.67 3.51
C GLY A 266 3.59 0.68 2.69
N LYS A 267 4.74 0.50 3.35
CA LYS A 267 6.03 0.38 2.68
C LYS A 267 6.46 -1.08 2.81
N ILE A 268 6.38 -1.80 1.71
CA ILE A 268 6.97 -3.14 1.66
C ILE A 268 8.48 -3.01 1.44
N LEU A 269 9.27 -3.53 2.38
CA LEU A 269 10.72 -3.51 2.29
C LEU A 269 11.19 -4.72 1.48
N GLY A 270 11.73 -4.47 0.29
CA GLY A 270 12.60 -5.43 -0.38
C GLY A 270 14.04 -5.10 0.00
N LEU A 271 14.67 -5.92 0.85
CA LEU A 271 16.12 -6.23 0.87
C LEU A 271 16.47 -7.04 2.14
N PRO A 272 17.59 -7.81 2.14
CA PRO A 272 17.80 -8.96 3.01
C PRO A 272 18.18 -8.55 4.44
N LYS A 273 18.14 -9.52 5.36
CA LYS A 273 18.77 -9.42 6.69
C LYS A 273 20.24 -9.02 6.53
N THR A 274 20.57 -7.73 6.62
CA THR A 274 21.81 -7.16 7.19
C THR A 274 21.84 -5.63 7.01
N THR A 275 21.75 -4.92 8.14
CA THR A 275 22.33 -3.61 8.50
C THR A 275 22.13 -2.42 7.55
N PHE A 276 21.24 -1.50 7.94
CA PHE A 276 21.03 -0.16 7.35
C PHE A 276 22.03 0.87 7.90
N PHE A 277 22.54 1.74 7.02
CA PHE A 277 23.02 3.09 7.35
C PHE A 277 22.19 4.10 6.56
N ILE A 278 21.61 5.08 7.24
CA ILE A 278 20.75 6.14 6.70
C ILE A 278 21.64 7.34 6.31
N ILE A 279 21.42 7.91 5.13
CA ILE A 279 21.78 9.30 4.83
C ILE A 279 20.53 10.01 4.32
N CYS A 280 20.20 11.11 5.01
CA CYS A 280 19.05 11.97 4.84
C CYS A 280 19.39 13.17 3.92
N GLY A 281 18.41 13.72 3.18
CA GLY A 281 18.58 15.01 2.50
C GLY A 281 17.48 15.38 1.50
N CYS A 282 16.61 16.31 1.91
CA CYS A 282 15.52 17.02 1.20
C CYS A 282 16.05 17.90 0.01
N VAL A 283 15.28 18.52 -0.91
CA VAL A 283 14.25 19.60 -0.78
C VAL A 283 13.65 19.97 -2.18
N GLY A 284 12.32 20.25 -2.26
CA GLY A 284 11.55 21.28 -3.03
C GLY A 284 11.64 21.40 -4.59
N GLY A 285 10.64 21.84 -5.39
CA GLY A 285 9.25 22.30 -5.26
C GLY A 285 8.73 23.01 -6.56
N VAL A 286 7.39 23.05 -6.76
CA VAL A 286 6.52 24.05 -7.49
C VAL A 286 6.17 23.97 -9.02
N VAL A 287 4.93 23.51 -9.32
CA VAL A 287 3.74 23.99 -10.12
C VAL A 287 3.86 24.82 -11.45
N VAL A 288 3.08 24.45 -12.51
CA VAL A 288 1.98 25.23 -13.20
C VAL A 288 1.31 24.47 -14.39
N VAL A 289 0.01 24.77 -14.56
CA VAL A 289 -1.13 24.25 -15.35
C VAL A 289 -1.13 24.50 -16.87
N VAL A 290 -1.70 23.60 -17.69
CA VAL A 290 -2.49 23.93 -18.93
C VAL A 290 -3.62 22.92 -19.21
N LEU A 291 -4.81 23.46 -19.50
CA LEU A 291 -6.06 22.84 -19.97
C LEU A 291 -6.03 22.42 -21.44
N ILE A 292 -6.63 21.27 -21.80
CA ILE A 292 -7.32 21.08 -23.09
C ILE A 292 -8.60 20.24 -22.90
N MET A 293 -9.71 20.80 -23.37
CA MET A 293 -11.04 20.21 -23.53
C MET A 293 -11.08 19.21 -24.70
N SER A 294 -11.85 18.12 -24.55
CA SER A 294 -12.63 17.53 -25.65
C SER A 294 -13.72 16.61 -25.09
N ALA A 295 -14.96 16.98 -25.38
CA ALA A 295 -16.18 16.25 -25.03
C ALA A 295 -16.45 15.12 -26.03
N MET A 296 -16.91 13.97 -25.54
CA MET A 296 -17.77 13.05 -26.30
C MET A 296 -18.80 12.42 -25.37
N CYS A 297 -20.08 12.72 -25.61
CA CYS A 297 -21.24 12.05 -25.02
C CYS A 297 -21.62 10.83 -25.86
N VAL A 298 -21.90 9.69 -25.22
CA VAL A 298 -22.70 8.58 -25.77
C VAL A 298 -23.51 7.94 -24.61
N PRO A 299 -24.78 7.54 -24.82
CA PRO A 299 -25.77 7.42 -23.75
C PRO A 299 -25.76 6.08 -23.01
N MET A 300 -26.20 6.13 -21.74
CA MET A 300 -26.36 4.97 -20.86
C MET A 300 -27.53 4.07 -21.27
N ARG A 301 -27.24 2.79 -21.52
CA ARG A 301 -28.22 1.69 -21.48
C ARG A 301 -28.17 1.04 -20.10
N ARG A 302 -29.33 0.91 -19.44
CA ARG A 302 -29.50 0.06 -18.25
C ARG A 302 -29.09 -1.38 -18.59
N SER A 303 -28.14 -1.94 -17.84
CA SER A 303 -27.71 -3.33 -17.99
C SER A 303 -28.04 -4.17 -16.76
N LYS A 304 -28.36 -5.44 -17.03
CA LYS A 304 -28.54 -6.57 -16.12
C LYS A 304 -27.34 -6.71 -15.15
N PRO A 305 -27.45 -7.42 -14.02
CA PRO A 305 -26.37 -7.55 -13.03
C PRO A 305 -25.06 -7.92 -13.71
N GLN A 306 -24.07 -7.03 -13.58
CA GLN A 306 -22.78 -7.11 -14.24
C GLN A 306 -21.88 -8.16 -13.57
N PRO A 307 -21.00 -8.84 -14.32
CA PRO A 307 -19.93 -9.64 -13.73
C PRO A 307 -19.01 -8.73 -12.91
N GLN A 308 -18.53 -9.25 -11.78
CA GLN A 308 -17.59 -8.55 -10.88
C GLN A 308 -16.37 -8.08 -11.67
N GLN A 309 -16.05 -6.79 -11.58
CA GLN A 309 -14.99 -6.17 -12.38
C GLN A 309 -13.99 -5.46 -11.47
N ILE A 310 -12.71 -5.70 -11.72
CA ILE A 310 -11.62 -4.88 -11.23
C ILE A 310 -11.02 -4.21 -12.45
N ILE A 311 -10.98 -2.88 -12.46
CA ILE A 311 -10.54 -2.08 -13.59
C ILE A 311 -9.17 -1.52 -13.23
N VAL A 312 -8.12 -2.04 -13.85
CA VAL A 312 -6.75 -1.57 -13.63
C VAL A 312 -6.34 -0.66 -14.78
N VAL A 313 -5.95 0.57 -14.43
CA VAL A 313 -5.42 1.56 -15.38
C VAL A 313 -3.98 1.87 -15.01
N ALA A 314 -3.04 1.43 -15.84
CA ALA A 314 -1.65 1.82 -15.74
C ALA A 314 -1.42 3.15 -16.43
N SER A 315 -0.79 4.10 -15.74
CA SER A 315 -0.41 5.40 -16.31
C SER A 315 1.10 5.60 -16.17
N PRO A 316 1.84 5.87 -17.26
CA PRO A 316 3.21 6.34 -17.15
C PRO A 316 3.21 7.72 -16.48
N ASP A 317 4.17 7.98 -15.60
CA ASP A 317 4.32 9.30 -14.99
C ASP A 317 4.75 10.28 -16.08
N VAL A 318 3.88 11.21 -16.44
CA VAL A 318 4.25 12.37 -17.26
C VAL A 318 4.72 13.43 -16.29
N ASP A 319 6.03 13.57 -16.14
CA ASP A 319 6.65 14.63 -15.35
C ASP A 319 6.28 16.01 -15.94
N PRO A 320 5.53 16.86 -15.21
CA PRO A 320 5.14 18.18 -15.70
C PRO A 320 6.28 19.20 -15.69
N THR A 321 7.50 18.83 -15.26
CA THR A 321 8.66 19.74 -15.17
C THR A 321 9.53 19.82 -16.44
N SER A 322 9.16 19.15 -17.53
CA SER A 322 9.77 19.39 -18.85
C SER A 322 9.18 20.66 -19.51
N GLY A 323 9.42 21.79 -18.87
CA GLY A 323 9.00 23.10 -19.34
C GLY A 323 9.80 23.62 -20.53
N PHE A 324 9.05 24.08 -21.53
CA PHE A 324 9.22 25.39 -22.16
C PHE A 324 10.56 25.70 -22.85
N LEU A 325 10.55 25.57 -24.18
CA LEU A 325 11.10 26.63 -25.03
C LEU A 325 9.92 27.40 -25.66
N SER A 326 9.73 28.62 -25.19
CA SER A 326 8.80 29.62 -25.72
C SER A 326 9.30 30.17 -27.09
N PRO A 327 8.43 30.75 -27.93
CA PRO A 327 8.69 30.98 -29.35
C PRO A 327 9.41 32.31 -29.58
N ARG A 328 10.41 32.30 -30.46
CA ARG A 328 10.85 33.49 -31.19
C ARG A 328 10.43 33.34 -32.65
N GLY A 329 9.48 34.15 -33.09
CA GLY A 329 9.28 34.43 -34.52
C GLY A 329 10.30 35.47 -35.02
N PRO A 330 10.06 36.08 -36.19
CA PRO A 330 10.01 35.46 -37.51
C PRO A 330 11.28 35.84 -38.30
N GLY A 331 11.73 34.96 -39.20
CA GLY A 331 12.86 35.24 -40.08
C GLY A 331 12.75 34.39 -41.33
N GLU A 332 12.27 35.00 -42.41
CA GLU A 332 12.47 34.50 -43.77
C GLU A 332 13.97 34.37 -44.05
N PHE A 333 14.40 33.29 -44.71
CA PHE A 333 15.25 33.35 -45.92
C PHE A 333 15.44 31.96 -46.54
N SER A 334 14.95 31.89 -47.77
CA SER A 334 15.29 31.07 -48.94
C SER A 334 16.53 30.15 -48.95
N SER A 335 16.34 29.07 -49.72
CA SER A 335 17.25 28.40 -50.69
C SER A 335 18.30 27.39 -50.24
N SER A 336 18.08 26.16 -50.74
CA SER A 336 19.02 25.24 -51.41
C SER A 336 20.41 25.01 -50.81
N GLN A 337 20.73 23.73 -50.56
CA GLN A 337 21.74 23.02 -51.36
C GLN A 337 21.77 21.52 -51.03
N ARG A 338 21.80 20.72 -52.11
CA ARG A 338 22.16 19.29 -52.12
C ARG A 338 23.65 19.15 -51.83
N PHE A 339 24.03 18.10 -51.10
CA PHE A 339 25.23 17.31 -51.42
C PHE A 339 24.99 15.82 -51.08
N GLN A 340 25.19 14.96 -52.09
CA GLN A 340 25.40 13.51 -51.99
C GLN A 340 26.80 13.27 -51.36
N SER A 341 27.24 12.12 -50.83
CA SER A 341 27.20 10.72 -51.28
C SER A 341 28.05 9.83 -50.33
N GLY A 342 27.78 8.51 -50.29
CA GLY A 342 28.77 7.42 -50.04
C GLY A 342 28.76 6.77 -48.63
N ARG A 343 28.17 5.57 -48.41
CA ARG A 343 28.74 4.18 -48.54
C ARG A 343 29.94 3.94 -47.57
N PHE A 344 30.05 2.91 -46.70
CA PHE A 344 29.85 1.46 -46.84
C PHE A 344 30.05 0.71 -45.46
N PHE A 345 29.51 -0.52 -45.34
CA PHE A 345 29.80 -1.67 -44.43
C PHE A 345 29.17 -1.82 -43.01
N THR A 346 28.47 -2.97 -42.86
CA THR A 346 27.79 -3.68 -41.73
C THR A 346 28.76 -4.47 -40.83
N PRO A 347 28.33 -5.33 -39.85
CA PRO A 347 27.18 -5.35 -38.92
C PRO A 347 27.62 -5.49 -37.44
N GLY A 348 26.75 -5.17 -36.47
CA GLY A 348 27.02 -5.49 -35.05
C GLY A 348 25.80 -5.24 -34.20
N GLY A 349 25.14 -6.32 -33.77
CA GLY A 349 23.93 -6.28 -32.96
C GLY A 349 24.19 -5.79 -31.54
N SER A 350 23.27 -4.99 -31.04
CA SER A 350 22.95 -4.86 -29.63
C SER A 350 21.46 -4.53 -29.52
N GLY A 351 20.72 -5.48 -28.93
CA GLY A 351 19.29 -5.36 -28.72
C GLY A 351 18.99 -4.17 -27.80
N ILE A 352 18.21 -3.24 -28.32
CA ILE A 352 17.59 -2.17 -27.54
C ILE A 352 16.45 -2.81 -26.74
N PRO A 353 16.34 -2.59 -25.42
CA PRO A 353 15.20 -3.10 -24.66
C PRO A 353 13.92 -2.42 -25.15
N MET A 354 12.94 -3.23 -25.58
CA MET A 354 11.61 -2.79 -25.97
C MET A 354 10.91 -2.11 -24.80
N VAL A 355 10.51 -0.87 -25.01
CA VAL A 355 9.52 -0.16 -24.20
C VAL A 355 8.17 -0.87 -24.36
N PRO A 356 7.44 -1.23 -23.28
CA PRO A 356 6.12 -1.85 -23.41
C PRO A 356 5.10 -0.88 -24.01
N GLN A 357 4.32 -1.36 -24.97
CA GLN A 357 3.21 -0.59 -25.53
C GLN A 357 2.02 -0.52 -24.56
N PRO A 358 1.31 0.62 -24.48
CA PRO A 358 0.15 0.77 -23.61
C PRO A 358 -1.07 0.02 -24.16
N GLY A 359 -1.79 -0.71 -23.30
CA GLY A 359 -3.10 -1.27 -23.63
C GLY A 359 -3.41 -2.70 -23.18
N GLN A 360 -2.65 -3.30 -22.26
CA GLN A 360 -3.05 -4.58 -21.67
C GLN A 360 -3.94 -4.39 -20.44
N VAL A 361 -5.15 -4.93 -20.54
CA VAL A 361 -6.08 -5.17 -19.43
C VAL A 361 -5.57 -6.40 -18.67
N PHE A 362 -5.36 -6.27 -17.36
CA PHE A 362 -4.93 -7.35 -16.45
C PHE A 362 -6.10 -7.99 -15.70
#